data_AF-A0A3C0DW25-F1
#
_entry.id   AF-A0A3C0DW25-F1
#
_cell.length_a   1.000
_cell.length_b   1.000
_cell.length_c   1.000
_cell.angle_alpha   90.00
_cell.angle_beta   90.00
_cell.angle_gamma   90.00
#
_symmetry.space_group_name_H-M   'P 1'
#
loop_
_entity.id
_entity.type
_entity.pdbx_description
1 polymer ?
#
loop_
_entity_poly.entity_id
_entity_poly.type
_entity_poly.pdbx_seq_one_letter_code
_entity_poly.pdbx_strand_id
1 'polypeptide(L)'
;MSFAHWFSLVLIVWPFWIVADHWAFEAPRKSLAPFVQDSVWARNGIDRFILVRLESEGLTPSPQASRSTLVRRLSLDLTGLPPTPELAFDFVNDDSPEAYLRLVEHLLALPQFGERQAQ
;
A
#
# COMPACT_ATOMS: atom_id res chain seq x y z
N MET A 1 -62.01 15.81 -4.31
CA MET A 1 -60.81 15.93 -3.46
C MET A 1 -59.61 15.76 -4.38
N SER A 2 -58.90 16.85 -4.67
CA SER A 2 -57.88 16.89 -5.73
C SER A 2 -56.54 16.37 -5.22
N PHE A 3 -56.02 15.36 -5.92
CA PHE A 3 -54.72 14.72 -5.73
C PHE A 3 -53.52 15.69 -5.92
N ALA A 4 -53.77 16.92 -6.39
CA ALA A 4 -52.75 17.91 -6.70
C ALA A 4 -52.10 18.60 -5.49
N HIS A 5 -52.67 18.52 -4.28
CA HIS A 5 -52.08 19.16 -3.09
C HIS A 5 -51.05 18.28 -2.35
N TRP A 6 -51.00 16.97 -2.63
CA TRP A 6 -50.10 16.07 -1.91
C TRP A 6 -48.62 16.26 -2.31
N PHE A 7 -48.35 16.72 -3.54
CA PHE A 7 -46.98 16.93 -4.03
C PHE A 7 -46.34 18.25 -3.60
N SER A 8 -47.10 19.24 -3.11
CA SER A 8 -46.53 20.55 -2.74
C SER A 8 -45.77 20.55 -1.40
N LEU A 9 -45.86 19.48 -0.60
CA LEU A 9 -45.18 19.38 0.70
C LEU A 9 -43.94 18.48 0.68
N VAL A 10 -43.71 17.69 -0.38
CA VAL A 10 -42.58 16.73 -0.43
C VAL A 10 -41.26 17.39 -0.83
N LEU A 11 -41.29 18.58 -1.45
CA LEU A 11 -40.08 19.28 -1.90
C LEU A 11 -39.50 20.29 -0.88
N ILE A 12 -40.17 20.52 0.25
CA ILE A 12 -39.73 21.52 1.26
C ILE A 12 -38.80 20.89 2.32
N VAL A 13 -38.71 19.56 2.42
CA VAL A 13 -37.88 18.87 3.42
C VAL A 13 -37.14 17.67 2.81
N TRP A 14 -36.62 17.80 1.60
CA TRP A 14 -35.61 16.86 1.10
C TRP A 14 -34.23 17.34 1.58
N PRO A 15 -33.43 16.51 2.27
CA PRO A 15 -32.28 17.02 3.01
C PRO A 15 -31.20 17.51 2.04
N PHE A 16 -31.00 18.83 2.02
CA PHE A 16 -29.89 19.52 1.37
C PHE A 16 -28.56 19.40 2.15
N TRP A 17 -28.46 18.46 3.10
CA TRP A 17 -27.28 18.27 3.92
C TRP A 17 -26.80 16.83 3.81
N ILE A 18 -26.17 16.51 2.69
CA ILE A 18 -25.11 15.49 2.70
C ILE A 18 -23.81 16.29 2.79
N VAL A 19 -23.42 16.66 4.02
CA VAL A 19 -22.03 17.05 4.28
C VAL A 19 -21.30 15.73 4.48
N ALA A 20 -20.64 15.26 3.42
CA ALA A 20 -19.93 14.00 3.45
C ALA A 20 -18.52 14.23 4.04
N ASP A 21 -18.43 14.29 5.38
CA ASP A 21 -17.15 14.35 6.14
C ASP A 21 -16.36 13.01 6.09
N HIS A 22 -16.60 12.18 5.09
CA HIS A 22 -15.89 10.93 4.93
C HIS A 22 -14.68 11.16 4.03
N TRP A 23 -13.50 10.77 4.49
CA TRP A 23 -12.20 10.97 3.82
C TRP A 23 -12.20 10.60 2.33
N ALA A 24 -13.03 9.63 1.92
CA ALA A 24 -13.16 9.21 0.52
C ALA A 24 -13.74 10.28 -0.42
N PHE A 25 -14.44 11.29 0.12
CA PHE A 25 -15.01 12.41 -0.63
C PHE A 25 -14.20 13.71 -0.50
N GLU A 26 -13.13 13.70 0.29
CA GLU A 26 -12.18 14.80 0.38
C GLU A 26 -11.07 14.62 -0.65
N ALA A 27 -10.80 15.66 -1.44
CA ALA A 27 -9.73 15.61 -2.43
C ALA A 27 -8.35 15.44 -1.73
N PRO A 28 -7.54 14.43 -2.12
CA PRO A 28 -6.21 14.25 -1.55
C PRO A 28 -5.34 15.47 -1.77
N ARG A 29 -4.75 16.00 -0.70
CA ARG A 29 -3.79 17.12 -0.76
C ARG A 29 -2.36 16.58 -0.79
N LYS A 30 -1.58 16.99 -1.79
CA LYS A 30 -0.18 16.56 -1.91
C LYS A 30 0.67 17.17 -0.79
N SER A 31 1.25 16.34 0.06
CA SER A 31 2.24 16.76 1.05
C SER A 31 3.65 16.75 0.47
N LEU A 32 4.48 17.70 0.89
CA LEU A 32 5.92 17.63 0.66
C LEU A 32 6.53 16.55 1.56
N ALA A 33 7.56 15.87 1.06
CA ALA A 33 8.29 14.89 1.86
C ALA A 33 9.12 15.61 2.94
N PRO A 34 9.17 15.07 4.17
CA PRO A 34 9.89 15.72 5.27
C PRO A 34 11.40 15.71 5.03
N PHE A 35 12.11 16.64 5.65
CA PHE A 35 13.57 16.58 5.76
C PHE A 35 13.97 15.41 6.67
N VAL A 36 15.04 14.71 6.29
CA VAL A 36 15.63 13.58 7.03
C VAL A 36 17.14 13.69 6.97
N GLN A 37 17.83 13.19 7.99
CA GLN A 37 19.28 13.25 8.07
C GLN A 37 19.94 12.22 7.15
N ASP A 38 19.46 10.98 7.16
CA ASP A 38 19.97 9.93 6.27
C ASP A 38 19.16 9.83 4.96
N SER A 39 19.48 10.73 4.02
CA SER A 39 18.85 10.72 2.70
C SER A 39 19.28 9.54 1.82
N VAL A 40 20.32 8.78 2.19
CA VAL A 40 20.81 7.65 1.39
C VAL A 40 19.96 6.41 1.68
N TRP A 41 19.56 6.21 2.93
CA TRP A 41 18.63 5.13 3.30
C TRP A 41 17.24 5.35 2.69
N ALA A 42 16.74 6.59 2.67
CA ALA A 42 15.42 6.93 2.13
C ALA A 42 15.42 6.90 0.59
N ARG A 43 15.06 5.76 -0.01
CA ARG A 43 15.09 5.53 -1.47
C ARG A 43 13.95 6.21 -2.20
N ASN A 44 12.83 6.47 -1.52
CA ASN A 44 11.66 7.14 -2.09
C ASN A 44 11.03 8.14 -1.10
N GLY A 45 9.98 8.83 -1.56
CA GLY A 45 9.29 9.84 -0.74
C GLY A 45 8.59 9.29 0.50
N ILE A 46 8.10 8.05 0.47
CA ILE A 46 7.44 7.37 1.58
C ILE A 46 8.45 7.04 2.68
N ASP A 47 9.63 6.56 2.31
CA ASP A 47 10.71 6.21 3.27
C ASP A 47 11.07 7.40 4.16
N ARG A 48 10.98 8.63 3.63
CA ARG A 48 11.25 9.86 4.39
C ARG A 48 10.26 10.08 5.54
N PHE A 49 8.99 9.72 5.36
CA PHE A 49 7.98 9.82 6.43
C PHE A 49 8.21 8.80 7.54
N ILE A 50 8.77 7.63 7.21
CA ILE A 50 9.15 6.62 8.20
C ILE A 50 10.41 7.10 8.94
N LEU A 51 11.42 7.53 8.18
CA LEU A 51 12.72 7.89 8.73
C LEU A 51 12.64 9.13 9.63
N VAL A 52 11.84 10.15 9.29
CA VAL A 52 11.67 11.32 10.17
C VAL A 52 11.15 10.91 11.55
N ARG A 53 10.26 9.90 11.62
CA ARG A 53 9.74 9.41 12.89
C ARG A 53 10.82 8.66 13.66
N LEU A 54 11.54 7.74 13.00
CA LEU A 54 12.64 6.99 13.60
C LEU A 54 13.72 7.93 14.17
N GLU A 55 14.15 8.92 13.39
CA GLU A 55 15.14 9.93 13.81
C GLU A 55 14.65 10.74 15.02
N SER A 56 13.37 11.14 15.04
CA SER A 56 12.80 11.87 16.17
C SER A 56 12.76 11.06 17.47
N GLU A 57 12.71 9.73 17.36
CA GLU A 57 12.71 8.79 18.48
C GLU A 57 14.13 8.29 18.82
N GLY A 58 15.17 8.75 18.10
CA GLY A 58 16.54 8.26 18.27
C GLY A 58 16.74 6.80 17.84
N LEU A 59 15.87 6.29 16.96
CA LEU A 59 15.93 4.95 16.41
C LEU A 59 16.57 4.95 15.01
N THR A 60 17.22 3.83 14.68
CA THR A 60 17.76 3.59 13.34
C THR A 60 16.95 2.50 12.63
N PRO A 61 16.82 2.56 11.29
CA PRO A 61 16.21 1.48 10.53
C PRO A 61 16.88 0.13 10.78
N SER A 62 16.09 -0.94 10.78
CA SER A 62 16.63 -2.31 10.82
C SER A 62 17.38 -2.64 9.53
N PRO A 63 18.43 -3.47 9.60
CA PRO A 63 19.11 -3.95 8.41
C PRO A 63 18.16 -4.75 7.52
N GLN A 64 18.44 -4.75 6.21
CA GLN A 64 17.68 -5.55 5.26
C GLN A 64 17.81 -7.04 5.60
N ALA A 65 16.68 -7.77 5.53
CA ALA A 65 16.67 -9.20 5.77
C ALA A 65 17.49 -9.97 4.71
N SER A 66 17.95 -11.17 5.06
CA SER A 66 18.65 -12.05 4.12
C SER A 66 17.78 -12.36 2.89
N ARG A 67 18.41 -12.65 1.74
CA ARG A 67 17.69 -12.99 0.49
C ARG A 67 16.75 -14.19 0.68
N SER A 68 17.20 -15.21 1.39
CA SER A 68 16.38 -16.39 1.74
C SER A 68 15.14 -16.03 2.56
N THR A 69 15.25 -15.07 3.48
CA THR A 69 14.12 -14.57 4.27
C THR A 69 13.18 -13.75 3.41
N LEU A 70 13.72 -12.89 2.53
CA LEU A 70 12.93 -12.01 1.66
C LEU A 70 12.05 -12.81 0.70
N VAL A 71 12.60 -13.80 -0.02
CA VAL A 71 11.79 -14.59 -0.97
C VAL A 71 10.69 -15.38 -0.28
N ARG A 72 10.98 -15.93 0.92
CA ARG A 72 9.98 -16.64 1.71
C ARG A 72 8.84 -15.72 2.15
N ARG A 73 9.17 -14.54 2.69
CA ARG A 73 8.17 -13.56 3.14
C ARG A 73 7.31 -13.08 1.98
N LEU A 74 7.94 -12.60 0.90
CA LEU A 74 7.23 -12.12 -0.28
C LEU A 74 6.29 -13.16 -0.87
N SER A 75 6.75 -14.40 -1.05
CA SER A 75 5.91 -15.47 -1.59
C SER A 75 4.69 -15.71 -0.71
N LEU A 76 4.88 -15.84 0.61
CA LEU A 76 3.78 -16.09 1.54
C LEU A 76 2.83 -14.90 1.64
N ASP A 77 3.34 -13.67 1.66
CA ASP A 77 2.53 -12.46 1.79
C ASP A 77 1.69 -12.23 0.53
N LEU A 78 2.29 -12.37 -0.65
CA LEU A 78 1.63 -12.09 -1.93
C LEU A 78 0.73 -13.24 -2.37
N THR A 79 1.19 -14.49 -2.24
CA THR A 79 0.48 -15.66 -2.83
C THR A 79 -0.14 -16.60 -1.78
N GLY A 80 0.22 -16.45 -0.50
CA GLY A 80 -0.15 -17.41 0.55
C GLY A 80 0.64 -18.73 0.52
N LEU A 81 1.56 -18.90 -0.43
CA LEU A 81 2.30 -20.13 -0.65
C LEU A 81 3.81 -19.94 -0.41
N PRO A 82 4.53 -20.97 0.06
CA PRO A 82 5.99 -20.93 0.09
C PRO A 82 6.55 -20.84 -1.33
N PRO A 83 7.75 -20.24 -1.53
CA PRO A 83 8.36 -20.18 -2.85
C PRO A 83 8.76 -21.58 -3.32
N THR A 84 8.79 -21.80 -4.63
CA THR A 84 9.38 -23.03 -5.17
C THR A 84 10.88 -23.06 -4.89
N PRO A 85 11.50 -24.25 -4.76
CA PRO A 85 12.95 -24.36 -4.59
C PRO A 85 13.73 -23.63 -5.68
N GLU A 86 13.27 -23.70 -6.93
CA GLU A 86 13.89 -23.06 -8.09
C GLU A 86 13.83 -21.54 -7.98
N LEU A 87 12.65 -20.96 -7.71
CA LEU A 87 12.48 -19.52 -7.56
C LEU A 87 13.33 -18.98 -6.40
N ALA A 88 13.38 -19.72 -5.28
CA ALA A 88 14.21 -19.34 -4.14
C ALA A 88 15.70 -19.39 -4.49
N PHE A 89 16.15 -20.43 -5.19
CA PHE A 89 17.54 -20.57 -5.64
C PHE A 89 17.92 -19.45 -6.61
N ASP A 90 17.11 -19.20 -7.62
CA ASP A 90 17.35 -18.16 -8.62
C ASP A 90 17.43 -16.79 -7.97
N PHE A 91 16.47 -16.44 -7.11
CA PHE A 91 16.49 -15.14 -6.42
C PHE A 91 17.66 -14.99 -5.44
N VAL A 92 18.05 -16.05 -4.73
CA VAL A 92 19.15 -15.97 -3.75
C VAL A 92 20.50 -15.74 -4.45
N ASN A 93 20.69 -16.29 -5.65
CA ASN A 93 21.95 -16.19 -6.41
C ASN A 93 21.99 -15.02 -7.41
N ASP A 94 20.91 -14.26 -7.54
CA ASP A 94 20.83 -13.14 -8.49
C ASP A 94 21.30 -11.81 -7.88
N ASP A 95 22.57 -11.46 -8.03
CA ASP A 95 23.12 -10.22 -7.47
C ASP A 95 22.79 -8.94 -8.26
N SER A 96 21.92 -9.00 -9.27
CA SER A 96 21.51 -7.79 -9.98
C SER A 96 20.67 -6.86 -9.10
N PRO A 97 20.83 -5.53 -9.24
CA PRO A 97 20.06 -4.56 -8.46
C PRO A 97 18.54 -4.66 -8.68
N GLU A 98 18.11 -5.26 -9.79
CA GLU A 98 16.71 -5.47 -10.16
C GLU A 98 16.14 -6.83 -9.70
N ALA A 99 16.94 -7.71 -9.09
CA ALA A 99 16.50 -9.05 -8.69
C ALA A 99 15.25 -9.03 -7.80
N TYR A 100 15.19 -8.08 -6.87
CA TYR A 100 14.03 -7.90 -5.98
C TYR A 100 12.78 -7.46 -6.75
N LEU A 101 12.92 -6.53 -7.69
CA LEU A 101 11.81 -6.06 -8.51
C LEU A 101 11.25 -7.18 -9.38
N ARG A 102 12.12 -7.95 -10.06
CA ARG A 102 11.71 -9.10 -10.88
C ARG A 102 10.96 -10.15 -10.07
N LEU A 103 11.40 -10.44 -8.84
CA LEU A 103 10.69 -11.35 -7.95
C LEU A 103 9.28 -10.85 -7.62
N VAL A 104 9.14 -9.55 -7.29
CA VAL A 104 7.84 -8.94 -6.99
C VAL A 104 6.93 -9.00 -8.21
N GLU A 105 7.41 -8.61 -9.39
CA GLU A 105 6.65 -8.65 -10.65
C GLU A 105 6.19 -10.07 -10.98
N HIS A 106 7.08 -11.06 -10.84
CA HIS A 106 6.75 -12.46 -11.04
C HIS A 106 5.61 -12.91 -10.11
N LEU A 107 5.73 -12.64 -8.81
CA LEU A 107 4.73 -13.04 -7.82
C LEU A 107 3.37 -12.35 -8.02
N LEU A 108 3.37 -11.06 -8.38
CA LEU A 108 2.14 -10.32 -8.67
C LEU A 108 1.42 -10.81 -9.94
N ALA A 109 2.17 -11.39 -10.88
CA ALA A 109 1.62 -11.95 -12.12
C ALA A 109 0.99 -13.33 -11.94
N LEU A 110 1.23 -14.02 -10.82
CA LEU A 110 0.70 -15.35 -10.55
C LEU A 110 -0.82 -15.29 -10.24
N PRO A 111 -1.63 -16.25 -10.72
CA PRO A 111 -3.05 -16.34 -10.35
C PRO A 111 -3.29 -16.37 -8.84
N GLN A 112 -2.38 -17.03 -8.10
CA GLN A 112 -2.46 -17.18 -6.65
C GLN A 112 -2.40 -15.84 -5.91
N PHE A 113 -1.81 -14.79 -6.49
CA PHE A 113 -1.87 -13.45 -5.91
C PHE A 113 -3.33 -12.96 -5.88
N GLY A 114 -4.05 -13.05 -7.00
CA GLY A 114 -5.47 -12.68 -7.06
C GLY A 114 -6.33 -13.53 -6.12
N GLU A 115 -6.07 -14.83 -6.05
CA GLU A 115 -6.76 -15.75 -5.12
C GLU A 115 -6.52 -15.36 -3.66
N ARG A 116 -5.29 -14.96 -3.29
CA ARG A 116 -4.94 -14.53 -1.94
C ARG A 116 -5.60 -13.21 -1.54
N GLN A 117 -5.71 -12.25 -2.46
CA GLN A 117 -6.29 -10.93 -2.16
C GLN A 117 -7.83 -10.92 -2.12
N ALA A 118 -8.49 -11.97 -2.61
CA ALA A 118 -9.95 -12.12 -2.57
C ALA A 118 -10.47 -12.80 -1.29
N GLN A 119 -9.57 -13.28 -0.42
CA GLN A 119 -9.88 -13.93 0.86
C GLN A 119 -9.97 -12.92 2.00
#